data_AF-A0A061NCZ8-F1
#
_entry.id   AF-A0A061NCZ8-F1
#
_cell.length_a   1.000
_cell.length_b   1.000
_cell.length_c   1.000
_cell.angle_alpha   90.00
_cell.angle_beta   90.00
_cell.angle_gamma   90.00
#
_symmetry.space_group_name_H-M   'P 1'
#
loop_
_entity.id
_entity.type
_entity.pdbx_description
1 polymer ?
#
loop_
_entity_poly.entity_id
_entity_poly.type
_entity_poly.pdbx_seq_one_letter_code
_entity_poly.pdbx_strand_id
1 'polypeptide(L)' 'MWNMLAKGKLDGIVLYDSEGYDLYSGMLMVKEARGEIIDFDGRDVSQMLSRPKLIACHANKKSQMLQLVNEGLQSKEPIR' A
#
# COMPACT_ATOMS: atom_id res chain seq x y z
N MET A 1 -5.64 10.55 4.19
CA MET A 1 -5.01 9.83 3.06
C MET A 1 -5.92 8.74 2.49
N TRP A 2 -6.37 7.77 3.29
CA TRP A 2 -7.26 6.68 2.86
C TRP A 2 -8.52 7.11 2.09
N ASN A 3 -9.24 8.13 2.59
CA ASN A 3 -10.41 8.68 1.90
C ASN A 3 -10.07 9.30 0.52
N MET A 4 -8.87 9.86 0.36
CA MET A 4 -8.44 10.40 -0.94
C MET A 4 -8.15 9.28 -1.93
N LEU A 5 -7.53 8.18 -1.46
CA LEU A 5 -7.38 6.97 -2.27
C LEU A 5 -8.75 6.39 -2.65
N ALA A 6 -9.66 6.19 -1.69
CA ALA A 6 -11.00 5.67 -1.95
C ALA A 6 -11.80 6.51 -2.97
N LYS A 7 -11.57 7.83 -3.02
CA LYS A 7 -12.20 8.76 -3.97
C LYS A 7 -11.46 8.86 -5.32
N GLY A 8 -10.44 8.05 -5.57
CA GLY A 8 -9.64 8.11 -6.80
C GLY A 8 -8.79 9.38 -6.94
N LYS A 9 -8.46 10.03 -5.82
CA LYS A 9 -7.60 11.23 -5.78
C LYS A 9 -6.12 10.90 -5.53
N LEU A 10 -5.82 9.65 -5.18
CA LEU A 10 -4.47 9.11 -5.08
C LEU A 10 -4.40 7.82 -5.90
N ASP A 11 -3.26 7.57 -6.53
CA ASP A 11 -3.04 6.30 -7.24
C ASP A 11 -2.76 5.14 -6.28
N GLY A 12 -2.13 5.43 -5.14
CA GLY A 12 -1.88 4.46 -4.10
C GLY A 12 -1.20 5.05 -2.86
N ILE A 13 -1.08 4.23 -1.83
CA ILE A 13 -0.39 4.50 -0.57
C ILE A 13 0.60 3.36 -0.37
N VAL A 14 1.86 3.70 -0.09
CA VAL A 14 2.89 2.73 0.32
C VAL A 14 3.17 2.93 1.79
N LEU A 15 3.05 1.86 2.58
CA LEU A 15 3.45 1.85 3.99
C LEU A 15 4.70 1.00 4.14
N TYR A 16 5.69 1.53 4.86
CA TYR A 16 6.93 0.83 5.18
C TYR A 16 7.21 0.96 6.67
N ASP A 17 7.31 -0.18 7.36
CA ASP A 17 7.64 -0.27 8.79
C ASP A 17 6.84 0.70 9.67
N SER A 18 5.54 0.85 9.35
CA SER A 18 4.64 1.75 10.07
C SER A 18 4.08 1.02 11.28
N GLU A 19 4.14 1.61 12.47
CA GLU A 19 3.40 1.10 13.63
C GLU A 19 1.93 1.55 13.54
N GLY A 20 0.96 0.65 13.69
CA GLY A 20 -0.41 1.11 13.86
C GLY A 20 -1.52 0.08 13.69
N TYR A 21 -2.23 -0.18 14.79
CA TYR A 21 -3.57 -0.76 14.77
C TYR A 21 -4.58 0.14 14.02
N ASP A 22 -4.33 1.45 13.99
CA ASP A 22 -5.21 2.46 13.37
C ASP A 22 -5.27 2.39 11.84
N LEU A 23 -4.38 1.61 11.21
CA LEU A 23 -4.34 1.41 9.76
C LEU A 23 -5.52 0.57 9.25
N TYR A 24 -6.11 -0.26 10.11
CA TYR A 24 -7.15 -1.20 9.71
C TYR A 24 -8.41 -0.51 9.18
N SER A 25 -8.81 0.58 9.83
CA SER A 25 -9.95 1.41 9.38
C SER A 25 -9.73 1.96 7.97
N GLY A 26 -8.50 2.34 7.64
CA GLY A 26 -8.09 2.77 6.31
C GLY A 26 -8.07 1.66 5.27
N MET A 27 -7.53 0.49 5.63
CA MET A 27 -7.53 -0.69 4.76
C MET A 27 -8.94 -1.15 4.40
N LEU A 28 -9.85 -1.17 5.37
CA LEU A 28 -11.25 -1.54 5.13
C LEU A 28 -11.93 -0.56 4.17
N MET A 29 -11.71 0.75 4.36
CA MET A 29 -12.25 1.79 3.46
C MET A 29 -11.80 1.59 2.01
N VAL A 30 -10.54 1.22 1.79
CA VAL A 30 -10.02 0.94 0.45
C VAL A 30 -10.66 -0.32 -0.13
N LYS A 31 -10.83 -1.39 0.67
CA LYS A 31 -11.49 -2.62 0.22
C LYS A 31 -12.95 -2.38 -0.20
N GLU A 32 -13.72 -1.63 0.57
CA GLU A 32 -15.10 -1.25 0.23
C GLU A 32 -15.17 -0.38 -1.04
N ALA A 33 -14.13 0.42 -1.29
CA ALA A 33 -13.96 1.18 -2.53
C ALA A 33 -13.38 0.34 -3.70
N ARG A 34 -13.37 -0.99 -3.58
CA ARG A 34 -12.82 -1.95 -4.57
C ARG A 34 -11.34 -1.75 -4.87
N GLY A 35 -10.59 -1.22 -3.91
CA GLY A 35 -9.14 -1.18 -3.94
C GLY A 35 -8.52 -2.45 -3.38
N GLU A 36 -7.25 -2.66 -3.72
CA GLU A 36 -6.44 -3.79 -3.26
C GLU A 36 -5.53 -3.36 -2.11
N ILE A 37 -5.29 -4.30 -1.20
CA ILE A 37 -4.25 -4.19 -0.17
C ILE A 37 -3.32 -5.38 -0.35
N ILE A 38 -2.08 -5.13 -0.76
CA ILE A 38 -1.10 -6.15 -1.11
C ILE A 38 0.23 -5.90 -0.40
N ASP A 39 1.02 -6.94 -0.22
CA ASP A 39 2.42 -6.82 0.20
C ASP A 39 3.31 -6.40 -0.99
N PHE A 40 4.60 -6.23 -0.74
CA PHE A 40 5.56 -5.82 -1.77
C PHE A 40 5.89 -6.95 -2.78
N ASP A 41 5.46 -8.19 -2.49
CA ASP A 41 5.50 -9.31 -3.43
C ASP A 41 4.21 -9.40 -4.27
N GLY A 42 3.25 -8.49 -4.05
CA GLY A 42 1.97 -8.43 -4.74
C GLY A 42 0.90 -9.40 -4.22
N ARG A 43 1.11 -10.02 -3.06
CA ARG A 43 0.18 -10.96 -2.43
C ARG A 43 -0.83 -10.21 -1.57
N ASP A 44 -2.05 -10.69 -1.54
CA ASP A 44 -3.12 -10.05 -0.76
C ASP A 44 -2.85 -10.07 0.74
N VAL A 45 -3.04 -8.92 1.37
CA VAL A 45 -2.96 -8.79 2.83
C VAL A 45 -4.39 -8.84 3.40
N SER A 46 -4.71 -9.99 3.98
CA SER A 46 -6.03 -10.24 4.59
C SER A 46 -6.03 -10.06 6.11
N GLN A 47 -4.86 -10.06 6.74
CA GLN A 47 -4.71 -10.03 8.20
C GLN A 47 -4.05 -8.75 8.71
N MET A 48 -4.27 -8.46 9.98
CA MET A 48 -3.65 -7.34 10.66
C MET A 48 -2.17 -7.64 10.90
N LEU A 49 -1.29 -6.70 10.54
CA LEU A 49 0.15 -6.79 10.75
C LEU A 49 0.55 -5.76 11.81
N SER A 50 1.44 -6.11 12.73
CA SER A 50 1.97 -5.18 13.74
C SER A 50 2.88 -4.11 13.13
N ARG A 51 3.59 -4.47 12.05
CA ARG A 51 4.48 -3.60 11.27
C ARG A 51 4.27 -3.84 9.77
N PRO A 52 3.17 -3.33 9.19
CA PRO A 52 2.85 -3.56 7.78
C PRO A 52 3.90 -2.97 6.83
N LYS A 53 4.23 -3.77 5.81
CA LYS A 53 4.84 -3.34 4.56
C LYS A 53 3.84 -3.65 3.46
N LEU A 54 3.06 -2.65 3.07
CA LEU A 54 1.94 -2.86 2.17
C LEU A 54 1.75 -1.71 1.18
N ILE A 55 1.05 -2.04 0.11
CA ILE A 55 0.56 -1.13 -0.90
C ILE A 55 -0.96 -1.17 -0.82
N ALA A 56 -1.59 -0.01 -0.72
CA ALA A 56 -3.01 0.16 -0.94
C ALA A 56 -3.23 0.94 -2.24
N CYS A 57 -3.98 0.40 -3.18
CA CYS A 57 -4.20 1.06 -4.48
C CYS A 57 -5.51 0.60 -5.15
N HIS A 58 -5.90 1.25 -6.23
CA HIS A 58 -6.94 0.69 -7.10
C HIS A 58 -6.38 -0.51 -7.90
N ALA A 59 -7.21 -1.50 -8.22
CA ALA A 59 -6.75 -2.72 -8.91
C ALA A 59 -6.04 -2.44 -10.25
N ASN A 60 -6.46 -1.39 -10.98
CA ASN A 60 -5.83 -0.96 -12.22
C ASN A 60 -4.45 -0.29 -12.03
N LYS A 61 -4.06 0.01 -10.80
CA LYS A 61 -2.77 0.62 -10.43
C LYS A 61 -1.79 -0.38 -9.82
N LYS A 62 -2.22 -1.63 -9.54
CA LYS A 62 -1.40 -2.68 -8.92
C LYS A 62 0.00 -2.81 -9.52
N SER A 63 0.08 -3.07 -10.82
CA SER A 63 1.35 -3.31 -11.51
C SER A 63 2.27 -2.08 -11.47
N GLN A 64 1.71 -0.88 -11.64
CA GLN A 64 2.46 0.37 -11.58
C GLN A 64 3.04 0.60 -10.17
N MET A 65 2.24 0.34 -9.12
CA MET A 65 2.67 0.52 -7.74
C MET A 65 3.75 -0.49 -7.34
N LEU A 66 3.60 -1.76 -7.75
CA LEU A 66 4.62 -2.79 -7.52
C LEU A 66 5.95 -2.44 -8.21
N GLN A 67 5.89 -1.94 -9.45
CA GLN A 67 7.07 -1.48 -10.15
C GLN A 67 7.77 -0.36 -9.37
N LEU A 68 7.03 0.68 -8.94
CA LEU A 68 7.59 1.80 -8.19
C LEU A 68 8.25 1.37 -6.88
N VAL A 69 7.63 0.44 -6.14
CA VAL A 69 8.21 -0.10 -4.91
C VAL A 69 9.48 -0.90 -5.22
N ASN A 70 9.47 -1.75 -6.24
CA ASN A 70 10.64 -2.54 -6.63
C ASN A 70 11.81 -1.65 -7.07
N GLU A 71 11.55 -0.61 -7.86
CA GLU A 71 12.56 0.37 -8.28
C GLU A 71 13.18 1.06 -7.06
N GLY A 72 12.36 1.52 -6.09
CA GLY A 72 12.83 2.16 -4.86
C GLY A 72 13.63 1.23 -3.93
N LEU A 73 13.31 -0.08 -3.91
CA LEU A 73 14.06 -1.07 -3.13
C LEU A 73 15.40 -1.45 -3.80
N GLN A 74 15.45 -1.38 -5.13
CA GLN A 74 16.66 -1.66 -5.92
C GLN A 74 17.60 -0.46 -6.01
N SER A 75 17.08 0.76 -5.87
CA SER A 75 17.86 2.02 -5.91
C SER A 75 18.71 2.25 -4.66
N LYS A 76 19.41 1.22 -4.15
CA LYS A 76 20.38 1.31 -3.05
C LYS A 76 21.51 2.29 -3.41
N GLU A 77 21.27 3.59 -3.34
CA GLU A 77 22.29 4.53 -2.93
C GLU A 77 22.31 4.51 -1.39
N PRO A 78 23.47 4.22 -0.77
CA PRO A 78 23.60 4.47 0.65
C PRO A 78 23.40 5.97 0.87
N ILE A 79 22.42 6.32 1.70
CA ILE A 79 22.27 7.68 2.21
C ILE A 79 23.60 8.00 2.92
N ARG A 80 24.44 8.82 2.28
CA ARG A 80 25.68 9.35 2.85
C ARG A 80 25.38 10.48 3.82
#